data_AF-A0A166K0L7-F1
#
_entry.id   AF-A0A166K0L7-F1
#
_cell.length_a   1.000
_cell.length_b   1.000
_cell.length_c   1.000
_cell.angle_alpha   90.00
_cell.angle_beta   90.00
_cell.angle_gamma   90.00
#
_symmetry.space_group_name_H-M   'P 1'
#
loop_
_entity.id
_entity.type
_entity.pdbx_description
1 polymer ?
#
loop_
_entity_poly.entity_id
_entity_poly.type
_entity_poly.pdbx_seq_one_letter_code
_entity_poly.pdbx_strand_id
1 'polypeptide(L)'
;MGKSKAKASLAAPRRVILTLPSTHLLRVLDKAVDLAESESGSGNISGADSDGMNEEEEEEEEEEGEGDREGEGEGESDEEEEEEDESDAEEIRQALAGTKRKRISSEEDQNEAEEPSHLPTPRKDGPNGKVQRQRKATKKYGETMPAVQKITYIMSILSATEARKKKGLRKLKTSVLKLDSNEPWECVQAQFQVKFDDALHPPTTSFSAFEVAFHIPRIVSKPGLSLCEQADYEMMIAKALTAKDHTVNIEIEQLPLETDKENISNEDEPSQKKTKTGTRIDPATLPGNRNKNTKITDLRDKYLCKKNDAACPGTHCYDSPGGDHIILGHAHFDCWASAILKGDDSATDEKPPNHALFDPTSALVSPVLQRRQAALAARNMPQPTAPVFNLNVGAEVLSLFRPSSQSQAPASCDQNSNLSSKLLPSSHEIGPDMALDGFCATYNLSAGILDKLTSNDYTHARFLRYIHPQW
;
A
#
# COMPACT_ATOMS: atom_id res chain seq x y z
N MET A 1 49.84 64.54 46.85
CA MET A 1 49.35 64.51 45.45
C MET A 1 49.82 63.23 44.80
N GLY A 2 48.92 62.29 44.52
CA GLY A 2 49.24 61.02 43.86
C GLY A 2 47.96 60.36 43.40
N LYS A 3 47.57 60.58 42.13
CA LYS A 3 46.39 59.99 41.50
C LYS A 3 46.83 58.78 40.68
N SER A 4 46.54 57.58 41.16
CA SER A 4 46.68 56.34 40.38
C SER A 4 45.43 56.12 39.55
N LYS A 5 45.56 56.25 38.22
CA LYS A 5 44.53 55.88 37.24
C LYS A 5 44.60 54.38 36.98
N ALA A 6 43.54 53.65 37.28
CA ALA A 6 43.32 52.29 36.81
C ALA A 6 42.82 52.34 35.35
N LYS A 7 43.53 51.65 34.44
CA LYS A 7 43.13 51.42 33.05
C LYS A 7 42.31 50.13 33.01
N ALA A 8 41.02 50.24 32.70
CA ALA A 8 40.19 49.09 32.34
C ALA A 8 40.48 48.70 30.88
N SER A 9 40.90 47.47 30.66
CA SER A 9 41.12 46.87 29.34
C SER A 9 39.88 46.07 28.96
N LEU A 10 39.01 46.62 28.11
CA LEU A 10 37.94 45.86 27.47
C LEU A 10 38.58 44.90 26.44
N ALA A 11 38.48 43.60 26.70
CA ALA A 11 38.79 42.57 25.72
C ALA A 11 37.59 42.38 24.79
N ALA A 12 37.82 42.52 23.48
CA ALA A 12 36.83 42.30 22.44
C ALA A 12 36.44 40.81 22.33
N PRO A 13 35.18 40.49 21.94
CA PRO A 13 34.74 39.12 21.76
C PRO A 13 35.44 38.47 20.56
N ARG A 14 36.06 37.31 20.82
CA ARG A 14 36.62 36.44 19.78
C ARG A 14 35.48 35.85 18.95
N ARG A 15 35.34 36.28 17.69
CA ARG A 15 34.58 35.56 16.67
C ARG A 15 35.28 34.22 16.42
N VAL A 16 34.63 33.13 16.79
CA VAL A 16 34.99 31.77 16.35
C VAL A 16 34.39 31.61 14.95
N ILE A 17 35.22 31.67 13.92
CA ILE A 17 34.84 31.31 12.56
C ILE A 17 34.96 29.78 12.48
N LEU A 18 33.81 29.09 12.52
CA LEU A 18 33.74 27.68 12.18
C LEU A 18 33.82 27.56 10.66
N THR A 19 34.97 27.11 10.16
CA THR A 19 35.11 26.65 8.77
C THR A 19 34.46 25.28 8.65
N LEU A 20 33.26 25.23 8.08
CA LEU A 20 32.60 23.99 7.65
C LEU A 20 33.12 23.58 6.26
N PRO A 21 33.29 22.28 5.97
CA PRO A 21 33.67 21.80 4.65
C PRO A 21 32.56 22.04 3.60
N SER A 22 32.99 22.57 2.46
CA SER A 22 32.22 23.22 1.39
C SER A 22 31.44 22.28 0.45
N THR A 23 30.82 21.20 0.94
CA THR A 23 30.07 20.27 0.07
C THR A 23 28.60 20.09 0.43
N HIS A 24 28.07 20.81 1.42
CA HIS A 24 26.65 20.69 1.83
C HIS A 24 25.80 21.96 1.65
N LEU A 25 26.36 23.03 1.10
CA LEU A 25 25.72 24.35 1.05
C LEU A 25 24.78 24.57 -0.16
N LEU A 26 24.70 23.61 -1.10
CA LEU A 26 23.84 23.72 -2.29
C LEU A 26 22.44 23.14 -2.13
N ARG A 27 22.07 22.54 -0.98
CA ARG A 27 20.71 21.97 -0.77
C ARG A 27 19.83 22.72 0.22
N VAL A 28 20.35 23.77 0.86
CA VAL A 28 19.59 24.53 1.89
C VAL A 28 19.03 25.86 1.36
N LEU A 29 19.46 26.31 0.17
CA LEU A 29 19.02 27.58 -0.39
C LEU A 29 17.74 27.50 -1.26
N ASP A 30 17.36 26.33 -1.77
CA ASP A 30 16.08 26.18 -2.52
C ASP A 30 14.83 26.16 -1.63
N LYS A 31 14.98 26.04 -0.30
CA LYS A 31 13.84 25.90 0.63
C LYS A 31 13.44 27.19 1.35
N ALA A 32 14.06 28.32 1.00
CA ALA A 32 13.85 29.60 1.68
C ALA A 32 13.10 30.64 0.83
N VAL A 33 12.66 30.30 -0.39
CA VAL A 33 11.94 31.22 -1.29
C VAL A 33 10.40 31.13 -1.13
N ASP A 34 9.85 30.03 -0.59
CA ASP A 34 8.40 29.82 -0.51
C ASP A 34 7.69 30.36 0.77
N LEU A 35 8.37 31.11 1.64
CA LEU A 35 7.78 31.61 2.89
C LEU A 35 7.73 33.14 3.03
N ALA A 36 7.86 33.88 1.93
CA ALA A 36 7.89 35.34 1.95
C ALA A 36 6.71 36.05 1.24
N GLU A 37 5.60 35.36 0.91
CA GLU A 37 4.44 35.99 0.24
C GLU A 37 3.09 35.70 0.90
N SER A 38 3.00 35.81 2.24
CA SER A 38 1.68 35.71 2.90
C SER A 38 1.47 36.69 4.05
N GLU A 39 1.85 37.97 3.90
CA GLU A 39 1.33 39.05 4.77
C GLU A 39 1.24 40.41 4.04
N SER A 40 0.14 40.68 3.35
CA SER A 40 -0.37 42.06 3.21
C SER A 40 -1.84 42.13 2.79
N GLY A 41 -2.70 42.45 3.76
CA GLY A 41 -3.49 43.69 3.70
C GLY A 41 -4.64 43.83 2.69
N SER A 42 -5.85 43.68 3.22
CA SER A 42 -7.11 44.33 2.83
C SER A 42 -7.02 45.64 2.03
N GLY A 43 -7.74 45.71 0.91
CA GLY A 43 -8.00 46.97 0.18
C GLY A 43 -9.10 46.81 -0.88
N ASN A 44 -10.29 47.31 -0.58
CA ASN A 44 -11.47 47.40 -1.43
C ASN A 44 -11.23 48.34 -2.62
N ILE A 45 -11.23 47.90 -3.89
CA ILE A 45 -11.45 48.78 -5.06
C ILE A 45 -12.11 47.98 -6.20
N SER A 46 -13.20 48.53 -6.71
CA SER A 46 -13.95 48.14 -7.90
C SER A 46 -13.20 48.38 -9.21
N GLY A 47 -13.40 47.51 -10.20
CA GLY A 47 -13.52 47.93 -11.60
C GLY A 47 -12.63 47.23 -12.64
N ALA A 48 -13.32 46.68 -13.64
CA ALA A 48 -12.98 46.62 -15.06
C ALA A 48 -11.79 45.75 -15.55
N ASP A 49 -12.16 44.78 -16.39
CA ASP A 49 -11.59 44.45 -17.71
C ASP A 49 -10.12 44.76 -17.97
N SER A 50 -9.30 43.71 -18.17
CA SER A 50 -8.40 43.64 -19.33
C SER A 50 -7.63 42.32 -19.40
N ASP A 51 -7.60 41.83 -20.63
CA ASP A 51 -6.81 40.76 -21.25
C ASP A 51 -5.37 40.57 -20.75
N GLY A 52 -4.90 39.31 -20.90
CA GLY A 52 -3.48 39.00 -21.02
C GLY A 52 -3.04 37.76 -20.24
N MET A 53 -3.41 36.56 -20.69
CA MET A 53 -2.73 35.34 -20.25
C MET A 53 -1.61 35.00 -21.24
N ASN A 54 -0.40 35.07 -20.71
CA ASN A 54 0.87 34.76 -21.35
C ASN A 54 1.02 33.24 -21.40
N GLU A 55 1.27 32.71 -22.59
CA GLU A 55 1.68 31.32 -22.81
C GLU A 55 3.13 31.19 -22.35
N GLU A 56 3.38 30.34 -21.35
CA GLU A 56 4.71 29.80 -21.06
C GLU A 56 4.69 28.32 -21.47
N GLU A 57 5.43 28.05 -22.55
CA GLU A 57 5.73 26.72 -23.08
C GLU A 57 6.76 26.04 -22.15
N GLU A 58 6.37 24.94 -21.51
CA GLU A 58 7.31 23.98 -20.92
C GLU A 58 7.43 22.78 -21.87
N GLU A 59 8.58 22.66 -22.51
CA GLU A 59 9.02 21.50 -23.28
C GLU A 59 9.44 20.39 -22.31
N GLU A 60 8.67 19.30 -22.20
CA GLU A 60 9.11 18.06 -21.57
C GLU A 60 9.48 17.04 -22.66
N GLU A 61 10.79 16.78 -22.80
CA GLU A 61 11.35 15.67 -23.58
C GLU A 61 11.18 14.36 -22.80
N GLU A 62 10.25 13.49 -23.23
CA GLU A 62 10.18 12.10 -22.73
C GLU A 62 11.01 11.16 -23.63
N GLU A 63 12.05 10.57 -23.04
CA GLU A 63 12.93 9.56 -23.62
C GLU A 63 12.26 8.17 -23.55
N GLU A 64 11.75 7.70 -24.70
CA GLU A 64 11.18 6.36 -24.84
C GLU A 64 12.27 5.27 -24.79
N GLY A 65 12.25 4.46 -23.74
CA GLY A 65 13.05 3.25 -23.62
C GLY A 65 12.22 2.00 -23.97
N GLU A 66 12.26 1.61 -25.24
CA GLU A 66 11.78 0.32 -25.74
C GLU A 66 12.55 -0.84 -25.10
N GLY A 67 11.82 -1.81 -24.54
CA GLY A 67 12.38 -2.99 -23.90
C GLY A 67 11.52 -4.21 -24.16
N ASP A 68 11.56 -4.71 -25.39
CA ASP A 68 11.00 -6.00 -25.79
C ASP A 68 11.57 -7.13 -24.94
N ARG A 69 10.69 -7.86 -24.26
CA ARG A 69 11.03 -9.17 -23.69
C ARG A 69 9.88 -10.14 -23.87
N GLU A 70 9.85 -10.74 -25.06
CA GLU A 70 9.13 -11.97 -25.33
C GLU A 70 9.68 -13.09 -24.43
N GLY A 71 8.79 -13.69 -23.65
CA GLY A 71 9.08 -14.82 -22.77
C GLY A 71 7.98 -15.84 -22.93
N GLU A 72 8.07 -16.64 -23.99
CA GLU A 72 7.32 -17.87 -24.17
C GLU A 72 7.68 -18.86 -23.06
N GLY A 73 6.67 -19.33 -22.34
CA GLY A 73 6.80 -20.30 -21.27
C GLY A 73 5.61 -21.26 -21.28
N GLU A 74 5.66 -22.19 -22.23
CA GLU A 74 4.88 -23.43 -22.22
C GLU A 74 5.40 -24.35 -21.10
N GLY A 75 4.49 -25.03 -20.40
CA GLY A 75 4.80 -25.96 -19.30
C GLY A 75 3.52 -26.30 -18.55
N GLU A 76 2.63 -27.10 -19.14
CA GLU A 76 2.61 -28.56 -19.05
C GLU A 76 1.97 -29.03 -17.72
N SER A 77 0.84 -29.69 -17.91
CA SER A 77 -0.09 -30.28 -16.97
C SER A 77 0.44 -31.56 -16.33
N ASP A 78 0.23 -31.74 -15.02
CA ASP A 78 0.25 -33.03 -14.32
C ASP A 78 -0.69 -32.87 -13.11
N GLU A 79 -1.89 -33.45 -13.18
CA GLU A 79 -2.26 -34.82 -12.79
C GLU A 79 -2.77 -34.87 -11.34
N GLU A 80 -3.92 -35.52 -11.24
CA GLU A 80 -4.87 -35.57 -10.14
C GLU A 80 -4.39 -36.55 -9.06
N GLU A 81 -4.43 -36.15 -7.78
CA GLU A 81 -4.49 -37.11 -6.67
C GLU A 81 -5.58 -36.65 -5.68
N GLU A 82 -6.73 -37.30 -5.79
CA GLU A 82 -7.78 -37.34 -4.77
C GLU A 82 -7.34 -38.36 -3.70
N GLU A 83 -7.06 -37.92 -2.48
CA GLU A 83 -7.05 -38.80 -1.31
C GLU A 83 -8.12 -38.34 -0.31
N GLU A 84 -9.13 -39.19 -0.18
CA GLU A 84 -10.17 -39.17 0.82
C GLU A 84 -9.58 -39.57 2.18
N ASP A 85 -9.67 -38.71 3.19
CA ASP A 85 -9.41 -39.07 4.60
C ASP A 85 -10.64 -38.74 5.46
N GLU A 86 -11.57 -39.67 5.49
CA GLU A 86 -12.57 -39.83 6.55
C GLU A 86 -11.93 -40.57 7.74
N SER A 87 -11.62 -39.89 8.84
CA SER A 87 -11.71 -40.48 10.19
C SER A 87 -11.38 -39.48 11.32
N ASP A 88 -12.04 -39.70 12.46
CA ASP A 88 -11.67 -39.24 13.81
C ASP A 88 -12.19 -37.88 14.30
N ALA A 89 -13.53 -37.82 14.38
CA ALA A 89 -14.26 -36.94 15.27
C ALA A 89 -14.96 -37.72 16.40
N GLU A 90 -14.23 -38.32 17.36
CA GLU A 90 -14.89 -38.82 18.60
C GLU A 90 -13.91 -39.12 19.77
N GLU A 91 -13.02 -38.20 20.19
CA GLU A 91 -12.24 -38.49 21.43
C GLU A 91 -11.74 -37.29 22.25
N ILE A 92 -12.56 -36.27 22.54
CA ILE A 92 -12.26 -35.35 23.68
C ILE A 92 -13.54 -34.94 24.42
N ARG A 93 -14.12 -35.87 25.18
CA ARG A 93 -15.04 -35.57 26.29
C ARG A 93 -14.82 -36.56 27.46
N GLN A 94 -13.71 -36.41 28.19
CA GLN A 94 -13.58 -36.87 29.58
C GLN A 94 -12.23 -36.45 30.19
N ALA A 95 -12.18 -35.28 30.83
CA ALA A 95 -11.10 -34.93 31.77
C ALA A 95 -11.58 -33.91 32.83
N LEU A 96 -12.67 -34.24 33.52
CA LEU A 96 -13.04 -33.60 34.79
C LEU A 96 -13.09 -34.68 35.88
N ALA A 97 -11.94 -35.04 36.44
CA ALA A 97 -11.87 -35.72 37.74
C ALA A 97 -10.47 -35.65 38.33
N GLY A 98 -10.31 -34.80 39.36
CA GLY A 98 -9.51 -35.16 40.52
C GLY A 98 -8.11 -34.57 40.60
N THR A 99 -8.00 -33.46 41.33
CA THR A 99 -6.82 -33.25 42.17
C THR A 99 -7.23 -32.83 43.58
N LYS A 100 -6.76 -33.65 44.51
CA LYS A 100 -7.02 -33.66 45.94
C LYS A 100 -6.57 -32.37 46.61
N ARG A 101 -7.45 -31.91 47.51
CA ARG A 101 -7.21 -31.08 48.69
C ARG A 101 -5.85 -31.36 49.36
N LYS A 102 -5.08 -30.29 49.61
CA LYS A 102 -4.26 -30.19 50.83
C LYS A 102 -4.67 -28.91 51.56
N ARG A 103 -4.88 -29.10 52.86
CA ARG A 103 -5.67 -28.33 53.81
C ARG A 103 -4.69 -27.68 54.79
N ILE A 104 -4.64 -26.35 54.85
CA ILE A 104 -4.05 -25.52 55.92
C ILE A 104 -4.87 -24.22 55.84
N SER A 105 -5.90 -23.95 56.64
CA SER A 105 -6.03 -23.77 58.11
C SER A 105 -5.36 -22.50 58.65
N SER A 106 -6.10 -21.87 59.57
CA SER A 106 -5.88 -20.69 60.42
C SER A 106 -5.82 -19.35 59.69
N GLU A 107 -6.90 -18.56 59.69
CA GLU A 107 -7.58 -17.85 60.80
C GLU A 107 -7.05 -16.43 60.97
N GLU A 108 -8.05 -15.55 61.02
CA GLU A 108 -8.02 -14.12 61.24
C GLU A 108 -7.43 -13.80 62.62
N ASP A 109 -6.76 -12.66 62.77
CA ASP A 109 -7.09 -11.79 63.90
C ASP A 109 -6.66 -10.35 63.66
N GLN A 110 -7.61 -9.47 63.95
CA GLN A 110 -7.47 -8.03 64.02
C GLN A 110 -6.70 -7.67 65.31
N ASN A 111 -5.81 -6.68 65.27
CA ASN A 111 -5.79 -5.68 66.35
C ASN A 111 -4.98 -4.43 66.02
N GLU A 112 -5.56 -3.32 66.44
CA GLU A 112 -4.98 -1.98 66.53
C GLU A 112 -3.87 -1.90 67.59
N ALA A 113 -3.09 -0.83 67.42
CA ALA A 113 -2.53 0.03 68.46
C ALA A 113 -1.13 -0.26 69.06
N GLU A 114 -0.47 0.88 69.23
CA GLU A 114 0.60 1.25 70.17
C GLU A 114 2.09 1.05 69.78
N GLU A 115 2.71 2.22 69.66
CA GLU A 115 4.11 2.55 69.94
C GLU A 115 4.62 1.90 71.24
N PRO A 116 5.87 1.42 71.30
CA PRO A 116 6.80 2.14 72.15
C PRO A 116 8.26 2.18 71.65
N SER A 117 8.92 3.26 72.06
CA SER A 117 10.35 3.43 72.23
C SER A 117 11.10 2.21 72.77
N HIS A 118 12.34 1.94 72.30
CA HIS A 118 13.55 1.72 73.12
C HIS A 118 14.79 1.33 72.28
N LEU A 119 15.76 2.26 72.24
CA LEU A 119 17.20 2.15 72.50
C LEU A 119 18.13 1.08 71.84
N PRO A 120 19.44 1.41 71.68
CA PRO A 120 20.41 0.69 70.86
C PRO A 120 21.22 -0.37 71.62
N THR A 121 21.74 -1.36 70.90
CA THR A 121 22.73 -2.33 71.41
C THR A 121 24.11 -2.19 70.74
N PRO A 122 25.19 -2.68 71.39
CA PRO A 122 26.53 -2.10 71.29
C PRO A 122 27.55 -2.92 70.47
N ARG A 123 28.53 -2.18 69.94
CA ARG A 123 29.98 -2.43 69.79
C ARG A 123 30.48 -3.84 69.42
N LYS A 124 31.30 -3.88 68.36
CA LYS A 124 32.59 -4.59 68.40
C LYS A 124 33.69 -3.71 67.80
N ASP A 125 34.55 -3.23 68.69
CA ASP A 125 35.77 -2.49 68.43
C ASP A 125 36.85 -3.40 67.81
N GLY A 126 37.57 -2.87 66.82
CA GLY A 126 38.79 -3.44 66.26
C GLY A 126 39.76 -2.29 65.91
N PRO A 127 41.03 -2.29 66.38
CA PRO A 127 41.79 -1.07 66.59
C PRO A 127 42.80 -0.72 65.48
N ASN A 128 43.12 0.57 65.46
CA ASN A 128 44.43 1.17 65.16
C ASN A 128 44.87 1.34 63.69
N GLY A 129 44.78 2.59 63.22
CA GLY A 129 45.39 3.04 61.97
C GLY A 129 45.51 4.56 61.87
N LYS A 130 46.42 5.13 62.67
CA LYS A 130 47.11 6.44 62.52
C LYS A 130 46.36 7.57 61.79
N VAL A 131 45.80 8.48 62.60
CA VAL A 131 45.26 9.78 62.21
C VAL A 131 46.37 10.67 61.64
N GLN A 132 46.41 10.82 60.31
CA GLN A 132 47.18 11.87 59.65
C GLN A 132 46.29 13.11 59.52
N ARG A 133 46.52 14.07 60.43
CA ARG A 133 45.82 15.35 60.53
C ARG A 133 46.18 16.22 59.32
N GLN A 134 45.43 16.09 58.22
CA GLN A 134 45.53 17.02 57.10
C GLN A 134 44.71 18.28 57.35
N ARG A 135 45.40 19.42 57.22
CA ARG A 135 44.85 20.77 57.37
C ARG A 135 43.77 21.00 56.32
N LYS A 136 42.56 21.36 56.78
CA LYS A 136 41.49 21.92 55.95
C LYS A 136 41.95 23.25 55.35
N ALA A 137 42.47 23.20 54.13
CA ALA A 137 42.55 24.37 53.27
C ALA A 137 41.17 24.57 52.65
N THR A 138 40.51 25.67 53.00
CA THR A 138 39.27 26.16 52.38
C THR A 138 39.56 26.53 50.94
N LYS A 139 39.38 25.55 50.04
CA LYS A 139 39.50 25.71 48.60
C LYS A 139 38.29 26.50 48.12
N LYS A 140 38.55 27.71 47.62
CA LYS A 140 37.56 28.60 47.00
C LYS A 140 36.74 27.82 45.97
N TYR A 141 35.43 27.98 46.03
CA TYR A 141 34.45 27.53 45.05
C TYR A 141 34.75 28.20 43.70
N GLY A 142 35.62 27.58 42.91
CA GLY A 142 35.59 27.74 41.47
C GLY A 142 34.49 26.83 40.97
N GLU A 143 33.41 27.42 40.48
CA GLU A 143 32.31 26.74 39.80
C GLU A 143 32.87 26.08 38.54
N THR A 144 33.38 24.86 38.70
CA THR A 144 33.84 24.02 37.60
C THR A 144 32.61 23.55 36.87
N MET A 145 32.38 24.09 35.68
CA MET A 145 31.34 23.58 34.79
C MET A 145 31.53 22.07 34.60
N PRO A 146 30.44 21.28 34.66
CA PRO A 146 30.52 19.84 34.50
C PRO A 146 31.18 19.53 33.16
N ALA A 147 32.16 18.63 33.17
CA ALA A 147 32.81 18.19 31.94
C ALA A 147 31.75 17.60 31.01
N VAL A 148 31.63 18.14 29.79
CA VAL A 148 30.71 17.63 28.77
C VAL A 148 31.10 16.19 28.45
N GLN A 149 30.19 15.25 28.73
CA GLN A 149 30.42 13.83 28.50
C GLN A 149 29.89 13.44 27.12
N LYS A 150 30.53 12.46 26.48
CA LYS A 150 30.09 11.94 25.18
C LYS A 150 29.26 10.68 25.37
N ILE A 151 28.11 10.64 24.72
CA ILE A 151 27.18 9.52 24.72
C ILE A 151 27.24 8.84 23.34
N THR A 152 27.34 7.51 23.34
CA THR A 152 27.36 6.70 22.12
C THR A 152 25.99 6.05 21.93
N TYR A 153 25.34 6.34 20.81
CA TYR A 153 24.05 5.80 20.40
C TYR A 153 24.27 4.69 19.37
N ILE A 154 23.83 3.47 19.69
CA ILE A 154 23.87 2.32 18.77
C ILE A 154 22.44 2.09 18.28
N MET A 155 22.18 2.46 17.03
CA MET A 155 20.86 2.45 16.43
C MET A 155 20.65 1.15 15.66
N SER A 156 19.54 0.48 15.91
CA SER A 156 19.08 -0.71 15.19
C SER A 156 17.79 -0.36 14.46
N ILE A 157 17.86 -0.24 13.13
CA ILE A 157 16.79 0.26 12.29
C ILE A 157 16.12 -0.90 11.56
N LEU A 158 14.80 -0.99 11.69
CA LEU A 158 13.94 -1.97 11.02
C LEU A 158 12.93 -1.23 10.14
N SER A 159 12.90 -1.56 8.85
CA SER A 159 11.86 -1.08 7.94
C SER A 159 10.53 -1.77 8.24
N ALA A 160 9.41 -1.18 7.82
CA ALA A 160 8.08 -1.74 8.07
C ALA A 160 7.92 -3.15 7.46
N THR A 161 8.55 -3.38 6.28
CA THR A 161 8.56 -4.69 5.62
C THR A 161 9.40 -5.73 6.37
N GLU A 162 10.53 -5.32 6.96
CA GLU A 162 11.39 -6.18 7.77
C GLU A 162 10.76 -6.48 9.14
N ALA A 163 10.09 -5.50 9.76
CA ALA A 163 9.39 -5.64 11.02
C ALA A 163 8.29 -6.73 10.96
N ARG A 164 7.60 -6.84 9.81
CA ARG A 164 6.58 -7.89 9.57
C ARG A 164 7.13 -9.31 9.48
N LYS A 165 8.45 -9.49 9.26
CA LYS A 165 9.06 -10.82 9.20
C LYS A 165 9.17 -11.43 10.59
N LYS A 166 9.22 -12.77 10.66
CA LYS A 166 9.50 -13.51 11.91
C LYS A 166 10.86 -13.05 12.47
N LYS A 167 10.98 -12.89 13.79
CA LYS A 167 12.14 -12.28 14.48
C LYS A 167 13.52 -12.81 14.04
N GLY A 168 13.64 -14.11 13.72
CA GLY A 168 14.89 -14.70 13.25
C GLY A 168 15.27 -14.41 11.79
N LEU A 169 14.34 -13.87 11.00
CA LEU A 169 14.53 -13.56 9.57
C LEU A 169 14.65 -12.05 9.31
N ARG A 170 14.47 -11.22 10.34
CA ARG A 170 14.57 -9.76 10.22
C ARG A 170 16.03 -9.37 9.98
N LYS A 171 16.26 -8.55 8.97
CA LYS A 171 17.58 -7.95 8.72
C LYS A 171 17.63 -6.56 9.38
N LEU A 172 18.40 -6.43 10.46
CA LEU A 172 18.58 -5.15 11.14
C LEU A 172 19.70 -4.36 10.47
N LYS A 173 19.45 -3.10 10.14
CA LYS A 173 20.49 -2.16 9.73
C LYS A 173 21.00 -1.44 10.98
N THR A 174 22.29 -1.60 11.26
CA THR A 174 22.90 -0.99 12.46
C THR A 174 23.68 0.26 12.09
N SER A 175 23.58 1.30 12.91
CA SER A 175 24.30 2.57 12.76
C SER A 175 24.80 3.04 14.12
N VAL A 176 25.88 3.81 14.14
CA VAL A 176 26.48 4.34 15.38
C VAL A 176 26.60 5.86 15.27
N LEU A 177 26.14 6.56 16.31
CA LEU A 177 26.20 8.00 16.44
C LEU A 177 26.84 8.37 17.78
N LYS A 178 27.65 9.44 17.83
CA LYS A 178 28.29 9.91 19.05
C LYS A 178 28.00 11.40 19.23
N LEU A 179 27.36 11.75 20.34
CA LEU A 179 26.96 13.13 20.64
C LEU A 179 27.35 13.55 22.05
N ASP A 180 27.44 14.86 22.23
CA ASP A 180 27.71 15.44 23.53
C ASP A 180 26.43 15.43 24.39
N SER A 181 26.58 15.25 25.70
CA SER A 181 25.45 15.09 26.63
C SER A 181 24.60 16.34 26.83
N ASN A 182 25.05 17.48 26.31
CA ASN A 182 24.38 18.77 26.36
C ASN A 182 23.71 19.15 25.04
N GLU A 183 23.68 18.25 24.05
CA GLU A 183 22.97 18.48 22.81
C GLU A 183 21.45 18.53 23.08
N PRO A 184 20.74 19.56 22.56
CA PRO A 184 19.30 19.65 22.69
C PRO A 184 18.62 18.54 21.89
N TRP A 185 17.44 18.12 22.33
CA TRP A 185 16.69 17.01 21.74
C TRP A 185 16.47 17.18 20.24
N GLU A 186 16.12 18.39 19.79
CA GLU A 186 15.89 18.72 18.38
C GLU A 186 17.12 18.41 17.50
N CYS A 187 18.34 18.70 18.00
CA CYS A 187 19.57 18.37 17.29
C CYS A 187 19.80 16.86 17.22
N VAL A 188 19.51 16.13 18.31
CA VAL A 188 19.60 14.66 18.32
C VAL A 188 18.58 14.05 17.37
N GLN A 189 17.34 14.54 17.39
CA GLN A 189 16.25 14.09 16.54
C GLN A 189 16.57 14.29 15.06
N ALA A 190 17.08 15.47 14.69
CA ALA A 190 17.51 15.75 13.31
C ALA A 190 18.63 14.79 12.87
N GLN A 191 19.59 14.51 13.74
CA GLN A 191 20.66 13.55 13.42
C GLN A 191 20.17 12.11 13.33
N PHE A 192 19.19 11.72 14.15
CA PHE A 192 18.53 10.44 14.02
C PHE A 192 17.82 10.34 12.67
N GLN A 193 17.10 11.39 12.26
CA GLN A 193 16.40 11.41 10.98
C GLN A 193 17.35 11.25 9.80
N VAL A 194 18.51 11.92 9.79
CA VAL A 194 19.55 11.70 8.76
C VAL A 194 19.98 10.24 8.71
N LYS A 195 20.14 9.58 9.88
CA LYS A 195 20.46 8.15 9.92
C LYS A 195 19.32 7.25 9.46
N PHE A 196 18.07 7.69 9.60
CA PHE A 196 16.90 6.97 9.10
C PHE A 196 16.82 7.04 7.58
N ASP A 197 17.00 8.22 7.01
CA ASP A 197 16.98 8.44 5.56
C ASP A 197 18.12 7.70 4.86
N ASP A 198 19.32 7.67 5.46
CA ASP A 198 20.42 6.84 4.97
C ASP A 198 20.12 5.33 5.08
N ALA A 199 19.30 4.95 6.08
CA ALA A 199 19.01 3.57 6.38
C ALA A 199 17.94 2.97 5.48
N LEU A 200 16.89 3.74 5.20
CA LEU A 200 15.64 3.30 4.59
C LEU A 200 15.49 3.86 3.18
N HIS A 201 14.93 3.07 2.27
CA HIS A 201 14.60 3.49 0.90
C HIS A 201 13.15 3.07 0.64
N PRO A 202 12.21 3.99 0.38
CA PRO A 202 12.39 5.45 0.22
C PRO A 202 12.66 6.22 1.54
N PRO A 203 13.27 7.41 1.46
CA PRO A 203 13.44 8.29 2.63
C PRO A 203 12.07 8.73 3.18
N THR A 204 11.94 8.80 4.50
CA THR A 204 10.66 9.08 5.16
C THR A 204 10.74 10.43 5.84
N THR A 205 9.81 11.34 5.53
CA THR A 205 9.90 12.75 5.93
C THR A 205 9.51 13.05 7.38
N SER A 206 8.81 12.15 8.09
CA SER A 206 8.35 12.41 9.47
C SER A 206 8.94 11.44 10.52
N PHE A 207 9.38 12.00 11.65
CA PHE A 207 9.83 11.22 12.81
C PHE A 207 8.69 10.43 13.46
N SER A 208 7.44 10.89 13.32
CA SER A 208 6.24 10.23 13.82
C SER A 208 5.90 8.92 13.10
N ALA A 209 6.48 8.66 11.93
CA ALA A 209 6.33 7.38 11.23
C ALA A 209 7.17 6.26 11.87
N PHE A 210 7.87 6.54 12.98
CA PHE A 210 8.76 5.61 13.65
C PHE A 210 8.40 5.46 15.12
N GLU A 211 8.39 4.21 15.58
CA GLU A 211 8.44 3.90 17.00
C GLU A 211 9.91 3.80 17.41
N VAL A 212 10.33 4.72 18.28
CA VAL A 212 11.72 4.81 18.75
C VAL A 212 11.76 4.42 20.21
N ALA A 213 12.43 3.31 20.52
CA ALA A 213 12.65 2.84 21.88
C ALA A 213 14.14 2.84 22.21
N PHE A 214 14.49 3.04 23.48
CA PHE A 214 15.86 2.96 23.95
C PHE A 214 16.02 1.96 25.10
N HIS A 215 17.18 1.32 25.14
CA HIS A 215 17.61 0.54 26.30
C HIS A 215 19.08 0.80 26.61
N ILE A 216 19.42 0.79 27.89
CA ILE A 216 20.78 1.06 28.39
C ILE A 216 21.23 -0.20 29.12
N PRO A 217 22.27 -0.90 28.63
CA PRO A 217 22.70 -2.16 29.23
C PRO A 217 22.84 -2.07 30.76
N ARG A 218 22.13 -2.96 31.47
CA ARG A 218 22.07 -3.07 32.95
C ARG A 218 21.32 -1.96 33.70
N ILE A 219 20.91 -0.88 33.04
CA ILE A 219 20.16 0.22 33.66
C ILE A 219 18.70 0.21 33.23
N VAL A 220 18.45 0.04 31.93
CA VAL A 220 17.12 -0.08 31.34
C VAL A 220 17.08 -1.38 30.54
N SER A 221 16.30 -2.35 31.03
CA SER A 221 16.15 -3.67 30.42
C SER A 221 15.25 -3.62 29.17
N LYS A 222 15.38 -4.62 28.29
CA LYS A 222 14.46 -4.80 27.15
C LYS A 222 13.03 -5.12 27.65
N PRO A 223 11.96 -4.60 27.02
CA PRO A 223 11.90 -4.02 25.68
C PRO A 223 12.39 -2.56 25.53
N GLY A 224 12.86 -1.91 26.60
CA GLY A 224 13.28 -0.51 26.56
C GLY A 224 12.15 0.44 26.95
N LEU A 225 12.40 1.75 26.84
CA LEU A 225 11.42 2.82 27.04
C LEU A 225 11.26 3.61 25.74
N SER A 226 10.06 4.14 25.48
CA SER A 226 9.81 4.98 24.30
C SER A 226 10.57 6.30 24.40
N LEU A 227 10.99 6.84 23.26
CA LEU A 227 11.69 8.12 23.12
C LEU A 227 10.90 9.04 22.18
N CYS A 228 9.85 9.67 22.71
CA CYS A 228 8.98 10.55 21.92
C CYS A 228 9.15 12.02 22.29
N GLU A 229 9.37 12.31 23.58
CA GLU A 229 9.37 13.68 24.10
C GLU A 229 10.73 14.11 24.67
N GLN A 230 10.88 15.43 24.83
CA GLN A 230 12.03 16.05 25.51
C GLN A 230 12.24 15.45 26.92
N ALA A 231 11.16 15.18 27.65
CA ALA A 231 11.25 14.60 29.00
C ALA A 231 11.85 13.18 28.99
N ASP A 232 11.50 12.36 27.98
CA ASP A 232 12.07 11.02 27.80
C ASP A 232 13.56 11.11 27.47
N TYR A 233 13.94 12.08 26.63
CA TYR A 233 15.33 12.35 26.29
C TYR A 233 16.15 12.74 27.53
N GLU A 234 15.67 13.68 28.35
CA GLU A 234 16.35 14.06 29.59
C GLU A 234 16.51 12.89 30.56
N MET A 235 15.48 12.05 30.69
CA MET A 235 15.54 10.83 31.49
C MET A 235 16.58 9.85 30.92
N MET A 236 16.59 9.62 29.60
CA MET A 236 17.56 8.77 28.92
C MET A 236 18.99 9.27 29.18
N ILE A 237 19.25 10.56 29.02
CA ILE A 237 20.57 11.19 29.27
C ILE A 237 20.97 11.00 30.73
N ALA A 238 20.09 11.30 31.69
CA ALA A 238 20.37 11.13 33.12
C ALA A 238 20.76 9.68 33.44
N LYS A 239 20.06 8.69 32.86
CA LYS A 239 20.39 7.27 33.03
C LYS A 239 21.69 6.89 32.31
N ALA A 240 21.93 7.39 31.10
CA ALA A 240 23.13 7.11 30.33
C ALA A 240 24.41 7.62 31.02
N LEU A 241 24.35 8.79 31.67
CA LEU A 241 25.46 9.34 32.44
C LEU A 241 25.79 8.53 33.71
N THR A 242 24.82 7.77 34.24
CA THR A 242 25.07 6.81 35.33
C THR A 242 25.69 5.49 34.85
N ALA A 243 25.61 5.19 33.54
CA ALA A 243 26.27 4.03 32.95
C ALA A 243 27.78 4.26 32.83
N LYS A 244 28.57 3.20 33.02
CA LYS A 244 30.03 3.27 32.92
C LYS A 244 30.53 3.67 31.51
N ASP A 245 29.84 3.19 30.47
CA ASP A 245 30.29 3.32 29.09
C ASP A 245 29.47 4.37 28.30
N HIS A 246 28.54 5.07 28.96
CA HIS A 246 27.65 6.08 28.35
C HIS A 246 27.07 5.65 27.00
N THR A 247 26.70 4.36 26.89
CA THR A 247 26.22 3.75 25.65
C THR A 247 24.73 3.51 25.76
N VAL A 248 23.99 3.96 24.75
CA VAL A 248 22.55 3.82 24.63
C VAL A 248 22.25 3.04 23.36
N ASN A 249 21.47 1.97 23.46
CA ASN A 249 21.00 1.24 22.31
C ASN A 249 19.60 1.77 21.93
N ILE A 250 19.45 2.24 20.71
CA ILE A 250 18.18 2.74 20.16
C ILE A 250 17.63 1.69 19.20
N GLU A 251 16.40 1.23 19.42
CA GLU A 251 15.65 0.36 18.52
C GLU A 251 14.61 1.23 17.80
N ILE A 252 14.67 1.25 16.46
CA ILE A 252 13.78 2.03 15.61
C ILE A 252 12.98 1.06 14.74
N GLU A 253 11.67 1.10 14.88
CA GLU A 253 10.73 0.34 14.06
C GLU A 253 9.89 1.31 13.24
N GLN A 254 9.98 1.21 11.91
CA GLN A 254 9.12 2.00 11.03
C GLN A 254 7.69 1.47 11.14
N LEU A 255 6.78 2.33 11.59
CA LEU A 255 5.36 2.03 11.62
C LEU A 255 4.89 1.86 10.16
N PRO A 256 3.99 0.90 9.90
CA PRO A 256 3.36 0.83 8.59
C PRO A 256 2.63 2.16 8.37
N LEU A 257 3.09 2.96 7.40
CA LEU A 257 2.38 4.14 6.95
C LEU A 257 0.94 3.72 6.66
N GLU A 258 0.00 4.27 7.42
CA GLU A 258 -1.43 4.19 7.15
C GLU A 258 -1.78 5.06 5.94
N THR A 259 -0.95 5.07 4.91
CA THR A 259 -1.36 5.47 3.56
C THR A 259 -2.42 4.46 3.12
N ASP A 260 -3.66 4.88 3.36
CA ASP A 260 -4.91 4.43 2.75
C ASP A 260 -5.24 2.97 3.02
N LYS A 261 -5.41 2.69 4.31
CA LYS A 261 -6.21 1.58 4.83
C LYS A 261 -7.32 2.14 5.73
N GLU A 262 -8.27 2.84 5.13
CA GLU A 262 -9.63 2.67 5.63
C GLU A 262 -10.03 1.21 5.36
N ASN A 263 -10.48 0.55 6.43
CA ASN A 263 -11.17 -0.73 6.44
C ASN A 263 -10.35 -2.03 6.45
N ILE A 264 -9.74 -2.35 7.61
CA ILE A 264 -9.93 -3.68 8.23
C ILE A 264 -10.00 -3.53 9.77
N SER A 265 -11.21 -3.69 10.30
CA SER A 265 -11.49 -4.45 11.52
C SER A 265 -12.71 -5.31 11.16
N ASN A 266 -12.73 -6.62 11.36
CA ASN A 266 -12.61 -7.22 12.67
C ASN A 266 -12.19 -8.69 12.63
N GLU A 267 -11.54 -9.09 13.70
CA GLU A 267 -11.25 -10.46 14.09
C GLU A 267 -12.52 -11.18 14.55
N ASP A 268 -12.65 -12.47 14.23
CA ASP A 268 -12.98 -13.46 15.25
C ASP A 268 -12.42 -14.83 14.83
N GLU A 269 -11.55 -15.37 15.69
CA GLU A 269 -10.98 -16.72 15.63
C GLU A 269 -12.04 -17.75 16.10
N PRO A 270 -11.94 -19.06 15.77
CA PRO A 270 -10.87 -19.86 16.37
C PRO A 270 -10.30 -21.00 15.50
N SER A 271 -8.97 -21.08 15.49
CA SER A 271 -8.15 -22.29 15.61
C SER A 271 -8.61 -23.57 14.90
N GLN A 272 -8.07 -23.85 13.70
CA GLN A 272 -7.84 -25.23 13.24
C GLN A 272 -6.50 -25.38 12.49
N LYS A 273 -5.89 -26.55 12.68
CA LYS A 273 -4.53 -26.99 12.33
C LYS A 273 -4.11 -26.63 10.89
N LYS A 274 -3.02 -25.87 10.74
CA LYS A 274 -2.37 -25.65 9.44
C LYS A 274 -1.36 -26.77 9.14
N THR A 275 -1.75 -27.67 8.25
CA THR A 275 -0.83 -28.42 7.39
C THR A 275 -0.01 -27.44 6.54
N LYS A 276 1.21 -27.87 6.22
CA LYS A 276 2.32 -27.02 5.81
C LYS A 276 2.42 -27.04 4.28
N THR A 277 1.85 -26.05 3.61
CA THR A 277 2.03 -25.81 2.18
C THR A 277 2.54 -24.39 1.97
N GLY A 278 3.71 -24.28 1.34
CA GLY A 278 4.35 -22.99 1.03
C GLY A 278 3.53 -22.23 0.01
N THR A 279 2.91 -21.14 0.43
CA THR A 279 2.12 -20.27 -0.45
C THR A 279 3.08 -19.56 -1.40
N ARG A 280 3.09 -19.99 -2.68
CA ARG A 280 3.46 -19.12 -3.80
C ARG A 280 2.78 -17.77 -3.56
N ILE A 281 3.53 -16.67 -3.60
CA ILE A 281 2.92 -15.34 -3.63
C ILE A 281 2.10 -15.33 -4.90
N ASP A 282 0.77 -15.40 -4.76
CA ASP A 282 -0.12 -15.41 -5.90
C ASP A 282 0.17 -14.16 -6.75
N PRO A 283 0.26 -14.29 -8.09
CA PRO A 283 0.42 -13.16 -9.00
C PRO A 283 -0.73 -12.14 -8.91
N ALA A 284 -1.75 -12.40 -8.07
CA ALA A 284 -2.86 -11.54 -7.77
C ALA A 284 -2.50 -10.24 -7.00
N THR A 285 -1.31 -10.09 -6.41
CA THR A 285 -0.90 -8.84 -5.72
C THR A 285 -0.22 -7.83 -6.64
N LEU A 286 -0.75 -7.62 -7.86
CA LEU A 286 -0.40 -6.46 -8.65
C LEU A 286 -1.16 -5.23 -8.12
N PRO A 287 -0.57 -4.02 -8.08
CA PRO A 287 -1.23 -2.81 -7.61
C PRO A 287 -2.61 -2.57 -8.24
N GLY A 288 -2.75 -2.89 -9.54
CA GLY A 288 -4.02 -2.77 -10.26
C GLY A 288 -5.13 -3.68 -9.71
N ASN A 289 -4.81 -4.89 -9.26
CA ASN A 289 -5.79 -5.80 -8.67
C ASN A 289 -6.30 -5.30 -7.32
N ARG A 290 -5.47 -4.58 -6.56
CA ARG A 290 -5.89 -3.99 -5.29
C ARG A 290 -6.94 -2.90 -5.53
N ASN A 291 -6.67 -1.98 -6.45
CA ASN A 291 -7.62 -0.90 -6.77
C ASN A 291 -8.94 -1.46 -7.32
N LYS A 292 -8.86 -2.50 -8.18
CA LYS A 292 -10.05 -3.20 -8.69
C LYS A 292 -10.86 -3.83 -7.56
N ASN A 293 -10.19 -4.52 -6.62
CA ASN A 293 -10.86 -5.16 -5.49
C ASN A 293 -11.48 -4.16 -4.50
N THR A 294 -10.84 -2.99 -4.31
CA THR A 294 -11.45 -1.89 -3.54
C THR A 294 -12.75 -1.45 -4.20
N LYS A 295 -12.73 -1.15 -5.51
CA LYS A 295 -13.94 -0.77 -6.25
C LYS A 295 -15.02 -1.85 -6.27
N ILE A 296 -14.66 -3.13 -6.33
CA ILE A 296 -15.62 -4.24 -6.21
C ILE A 296 -16.31 -4.22 -4.84
N THR A 297 -15.56 -3.96 -3.77
CA THR A 297 -16.10 -3.86 -2.40
C THR A 297 -17.06 -2.67 -2.29
N ASP A 298 -16.63 -1.49 -2.74
CA ASP A 298 -17.45 -0.27 -2.72
C ASP A 298 -18.76 -0.46 -3.49
N LEU A 299 -18.70 -1.11 -4.66
CA LEU A 299 -19.89 -1.41 -5.46
C LEU A 299 -20.82 -2.42 -4.76
N ARG A 300 -20.28 -3.43 -4.07
CA ARG A 300 -21.11 -4.38 -3.31
C ARG A 300 -21.85 -3.69 -2.18
N ASP A 301 -21.16 -2.86 -1.41
CA ASP A 301 -21.76 -2.13 -0.29
C ASP A 301 -22.84 -1.16 -0.78
N LYS A 302 -22.61 -0.49 -1.92
CA LYS A 302 -23.56 0.46 -2.52
C LYS A 302 -24.80 -0.21 -3.12
N TYR A 303 -24.65 -1.37 -3.74
CA TYR A 303 -25.70 -2.05 -4.51
C TYR A 303 -26.30 -3.28 -3.81
N LEU A 304 -26.33 -3.26 -2.48
CA LEU A 304 -27.13 -4.21 -1.70
C LEU A 304 -28.60 -4.13 -2.12
N CYS A 305 -29.19 -5.29 -2.41
CA CYS A 305 -30.57 -5.36 -2.85
C CYS A 305 -31.50 -4.85 -1.74
N LYS A 306 -32.34 -3.86 -2.07
CA LYS A 306 -33.34 -3.29 -1.14
C LYS A 306 -34.70 -3.98 -1.25
N LYS A 307 -34.89 -4.86 -2.23
CA LYS A 307 -36.15 -5.61 -2.40
C LYS A 307 -36.13 -6.83 -1.48
N ASN A 308 -37.28 -7.17 -0.91
CA ASN A 308 -37.40 -8.36 -0.07
C ASN A 308 -36.99 -9.62 -0.86
N ASP A 309 -36.42 -10.62 -0.17
CA ASP A 309 -35.92 -11.87 -0.75
C ASP A 309 -36.96 -12.64 -1.59
N ALA A 310 -38.26 -12.41 -1.33
CA ALA A 310 -39.35 -12.98 -2.13
C ALA A 310 -39.45 -12.39 -3.55
N ALA A 311 -38.86 -11.21 -3.80
CA ALA A 311 -38.95 -10.46 -5.05
C ALA A 311 -37.61 -10.35 -5.84
N CYS A 312 -36.45 -10.26 -5.19
CA CYS A 312 -35.12 -10.47 -5.81
C CYS A 312 -34.44 -11.62 -5.07
N PRO A 313 -34.07 -12.74 -5.71
CA PRO A 313 -33.23 -13.77 -5.07
C PRO A 313 -31.75 -13.34 -4.97
N GLY A 314 -31.39 -12.21 -5.59
CA GLY A 314 -30.03 -11.67 -5.56
C GLY A 314 -29.73 -10.88 -4.29
N THR A 315 -28.54 -11.06 -3.75
CA THR A 315 -28.02 -10.27 -2.63
C THR A 315 -27.68 -8.83 -3.05
N HIS A 316 -27.29 -8.65 -4.31
CA HIS A 316 -26.95 -7.38 -4.90
C HIS A 316 -27.70 -7.22 -6.21
N CYS A 317 -28.40 -6.10 -6.38
CA CYS A 317 -29.21 -5.86 -7.56
C CYS A 317 -29.03 -4.37 -7.99
N TYR A 318 -28.93 -4.10 -9.30
CA TYR A 318 -28.90 -2.75 -9.89
C TYR A 318 -30.29 -2.38 -10.41
N ASP A 319 -30.84 -1.26 -9.95
CA ASP A 319 -32.09 -0.70 -10.46
C ASP A 319 -31.77 0.27 -11.60
N SER A 320 -32.05 -0.14 -12.84
CA SER A 320 -31.96 0.73 -14.00
C SER A 320 -33.01 1.84 -13.91
N PRO A 321 -32.73 3.08 -14.36
CA PRO A 321 -33.75 4.13 -14.42
C PRO A 321 -34.97 3.75 -15.27
N GLY A 322 -34.85 2.75 -16.16
CA GLY A 322 -35.98 2.17 -16.92
C GLY A 322 -36.91 1.28 -16.09
N GLY A 323 -36.61 1.03 -14.81
CA GLY A 323 -37.38 0.15 -13.93
C GLY A 323 -36.94 -1.32 -13.96
N ASP A 324 -35.97 -1.66 -14.82
CA ASP A 324 -35.40 -3.00 -14.86
C ASP A 324 -34.51 -3.28 -13.66
N HIS A 325 -34.59 -4.49 -13.14
CA HIS A 325 -33.85 -4.92 -11.96
C HIS A 325 -32.87 -6.02 -12.35
N ILE A 326 -31.57 -5.72 -12.30
CA ILE A 326 -30.52 -6.61 -12.76
C ILE A 326 -29.78 -7.20 -11.57
N ILE A 327 -29.67 -8.52 -11.47
CA ILE A 327 -28.95 -9.19 -10.38
C ILE A 327 -27.44 -9.08 -10.63
N LEU A 328 -26.70 -8.48 -9.70
CA LEU A 328 -25.27 -8.29 -9.81
C LEU A 328 -24.50 -9.49 -9.23
N GLY A 329 -24.02 -10.34 -10.12
CA GLY A 329 -23.06 -11.40 -9.79
C GLY A 329 -21.60 -10.91 -9.75
N HIS A 330 -20.66 -11.79 -9.40
CA HIS A 330 -19.24 -11.46 -9.36
C HIS A 330 -18.70 -10.89 -10.69
N ALA A 331 -19.07 -11.49 -11.82
CA ALA A 331 -18.66 -11.03 -13.15
C ALA A 331 -19.12 -9.59 -13.47
N HIS A 332 -20.26 -9.15 -12.93
CA HIS A 332 -20.74 -7.79 -13.11
C HIS A 332 -19.85 -6.81 -12.36
N PHE A 333 -19.58 -7.07 -11.08
CA PHE A 333 -18.69 -6.22 -10.28
C PHE A 333 -17.27 -6.15 -10.86
N ASP A 334 -16.74 -7.28 -11.33
CA ASP A 334 -15.42 -7.33 -11.95
C ASP A 334 -15.35 -6.49 -13.22
N CYS A 335 -16.35 -6.59 -14.08
CA CYS A 335 -16.46 -5.81 -15.31
C CYS A 335 -16.62 -4.31 -14.99
N TRP A 336 -17.48 -3.97 -14.04
CA TRP A 336 -17.75 -2.58 -13.64
C TRP A 336 -16.53 -1.92 -13.00
N ALA A 337 -15.90 -2.58 -12.02
CA ALA A 337 -14.70 -2.05 -11.37
C ALA A 337 -13.56 -1.85 -12.37
N SER A 338 -13.38 -2.78 -13.32
CA SER A 338 -12.37 -2.64 -14.36
C SER A 338 -12.67 -1.46 -15.30
N ALA A 339 -13.95 -1.19 -15.58
CA ALA A 339 -14.37 -0.06 -16.41
C ALA A 339 -14.20 1.28 -15.70
N ILE A 340 -14.46 1.35 -14.39
CA ILE A 340 -14.18 2.56 -13.57
C ILE A 340 -12.68 2.89 -13.60
N LEU A 341 -11.80 1.89 -13.48
CA LEU A 341 -10.36 2.10 -13.54
C LEU A 341 -9.85 2.56 -14.92
N LYS A 342 -10.63 2.39 -15.99
CA LYS A 342 -10.30 2.92 -17.33
C LYS A 342 -10.64 4.41 -17.47
N GLY A 343 -11.41 4.97 -16.53
CA GLY A 343 -11.84 6.38 -16.52
C GLY A 343 -13.35 6.56 -16.60
N ASP A 344 -13.80 7.75 -16.23
CA ASP A 344 -15.23 8.09 -16.04
C ASP A 344 -16.05 8.03 -17.33
N ASP A 345 -15.40 8.11 -18.50
CA ASP A 345 -16.05 7.92 -19.80
C ASP A 345 -16.61 6.50 -19.99
N SER A 346 -15.99 5.50 -19.36
CA SER A 346 -16.35 4.09 -19.53
C SER A 346 -17.43 3.63 -18.54
N ALA A 347 -17.26 3.96 -17.26
CA ALA A 347 -18.21 3.68 -16.19
C ALA A 347 -17.94 4.57 -14.99
N THR A 348 -18.97 4.86 -14.20
CA THR A 348 -18.85 5.57 -12.92
C THR A 348 -19.39 4.71 -11.79
N ASP A 349 -19.18 5.13 -10.54
CA ASP A 349 -19.74 4.43 -9.36
C ASP A 349 -21.29 4.43 -9.34
N GLU A 350 -21.96 5.14 -10.27
CA GLU A 350 -23.43 5.21 -10.40
C GLU A 350 -23.95 4.57 -11.69
N LYS A 351 -23.14 4.60 -12.76
CA LYS A 351 -23.51 4.15 -14.09
C LYS A 351 -22.64 2.96 -14.51
N PRO A 352 -23.23 1.76 -14.70
CA PRO A 352 -22.49 0.59 -15.15
C PRO A 352 -21.94 0.79 -16.57
N PRO A 353 -20.89 0.05 -16.95
CA PRO A 353 -20.36 0.11 -18.30
C PRO A 353 -21.39 -0.34 -19.34
N ASN A 354 -21.27 0.22 -20.55
CA ASN A 354 -22.03 -0.27 -21.71
C ASN A 354 -21.48 -1.64 -22.15
N HIS A 355 -21.87 -2.69 -21.44
CA HIS A 355 -21.44 -4.06 -21.65
C HIS A 355 -22.66 -4.98 -21.60
N ALA A 356 -22.67 -6.05 -22.40
CA ALA A 356 -23.80 -6.98 -22.52
C ALA A 356 -24.23 -7.62 -21.18
N LEU A 357 -23.36 -7.64 -20.16
CA LEU A 357 -23.71 -8.09 -18.81
C LEU A 357 -24.72 -7.18 -18.11
N PHE A 358 -24.79 -5.90 -18.48
CA PHE A 358 -25.69 -4.91 -17.88
C PHE A 358 -26.91 -4.60 -18.75
N ASP A 359 -27.05 -5.28 -19.87
CA ASP A 359 -28.23 -5.16 -20.72
C ASP A 359 -29.32 -6.11 -20.19
N PRO A 360 -30.47 -5.59 -19.72
CA PRO A 360 -31.56 -6.43 -19.22
C PRO A 360 -32.16 -7.33 -20.31
N THR A 361 -32.00 -6.97 -21.58
CA THR A 361 -32.46 -7.78 -22.73
C THR A 361 -31.49 -8.91 -23.07
N SER A 362 -30.22 -8.76 -22.66
CA SER A 362 -29.14 -9.73 -22.84
C SER A 362 -29.24 -10.94 -21.89
N ALA A 363 -30.25 -10.99 -21.00
CA ALA A 363 -30.54 -12.14 -20.15
C ALA A 363 -30.40 -13.46 -20.94
N LEU A 364 -29.28 -14.13 -20.68
CA LEU A 364 -28.53 -14.94 -21.62
C LEU A 364 -29.29 -16.18 -22.09
N VAL A 365 -29.60 -16.24 -23.38
CA VAL A 365 -29.52 -17.52 -24.09
C VAL A 365 -28.04 -17.74 -24.40
N SER A 366 -27.35 -18.58 -23.62
CA SER A 366 -25.95 -18.95 -23.90
C SER A 366 -25.78 -19.25 -25.40
N PRO A 367 -24.66 -18.90 -26.07
CA PRO A 367 -24.49 -19.18 -27.50
C PRO A 367 -24.72 -20.65 -27.86
N VAL A 368 -24.43 -21.57 -26.92
CA VAL A 368 -24.71 -23.00 -27.06
C VAL A 368 -26.21 -23.29 -26.94
N LEU A 369 -26.88 -22.67 -25.97
CA LEU A 369 -28.33 -22.74 -25.80
C LEU A 369 -29.06 -22.11 -27.00
N GLN A 370 -28.53 -21.03 -27.56
CA GLN A 370 -29.07 -20.34 -28.73
C GLN A 370 -28.92 -21.21 -29.97
N ARG A 371 -27.74 -21.84 -30.15
CA ARG A 371 -27.55 -22.86 -31.19
C ARG A 371 -28.47 -24.07 -30.99
N ARG A 372 -28.67 -24.55 -29.77
CA ARG A 372 -29.59 -25.67 -29.48
C ARG A 372 -31.04 -25.28 -29.80
N GLN A 373 -31.48 -24.10 -29.38
CA GLN A 373 -32.82 -23.60 -29.70
C GLN A 373 -33.01 -23.40 -31.19
N ALA A 374 -32.03 -22.82 -31.90
CA ALA A 374 -32.05 -22.68 -33.35
C ALA A 374 -32.08 -24.05 -34.06
N ALA A 375 -31.31 -25.03 -33.59
CA ALA A 375 -31.34 -26.39 -34.12
C ALA A 375 -32.69 -27.09 -33.86
N LEU A 376 -33.30 -26.89 -32.69
CA LEU A 376 -34.63 -27.41 -32.38
C LEU A 376 -35.71 -26.73 -33.24
N ALA A 377 -35.64 -25.41 -33.42
CA ALA A 377 -36.54 -24.67 -34.30
C ALA A 377 -36.40 -25.12 -35.76
N ALA A 378 -35.17 -25.37 -36.23
CA ALA A 378 -34.91 -25.89 -37.57
C ALA A 378 -35.43 -27.33 -37.76
N ARG A 379 -35.46 -28.15 -36.71
CA ARG A 379 -36.09 -29.49 -36.75
C ARG A 379 -37.61 -29.45 -36.74
N ASN A 380 -38.20 -28.41 -36.15
CA ASN A 380 -39.64 -28.23 -36.09
C ASN A 380 -40.23 -27.52 -37.31
N MET A 381 -39.39 -26.94 -38.18
CA MET A 381 -39.83 -26.48 -39.49
C MET A 381 -40.25 -27.69 -40.34
N PRO A 382 -41.46 -27.69 -40.94
CA PRO A 382 -41.90 -28.77 -41.81
C PRO A 382 -40.94 -28.84 -43.01
N GLN A 383 -40.02 -29.80 -42.98
CA GLN A 383 -39.12 -30.00 -44.09
C GLN A 383 -39.93 -30.46 -45.31
N PRO A 384 -39.72 -29.87 -46.49
CA PRO A 384 -40.28 -30.40 -47.72
C PRO A 384 -39.77 -31.83 -47.87
N THR A 385 -40.68 -32.78 -48.11
CA THR A 385 -40.40 -34.22 -48.21
C THR A 385 -39.40 -34.48 -49.34
N ALA A 386 -38.11 -34.46 -49.01
CA ALA A 386 -37.06 -34.88 -49.92
C ALA A 386 -36.92 -36.41 -49.86
N PRO A 387 -36.66 -37.08 -51.00
CA PRO A 387 -36.58 -38.53 -51.09
C PRO A 387 -35.41 -39.07 -50.26
N VAL A 388 -35.73 -40.03 -49.38
CA VAL A 388 -34.75 -40.73 -48.55
C VAL A 388 -33.96 -41.71 -49.43
N PHE A 389 -32.68 -41.41 -49.66
CA PHE A 389 -31.75 -42.37 -50.27
C PHE A 389 -31.03 -43.14 -49.16
N ASN A 390 -31.40 -44.41 -49.00
CA ASN A 390 -30.78 -45.31 -48.04
C ASN A 390 -29.43 -45.81 -48.62
N LEU A 391 -28.32 -45.18 -48.22
CA LEU A 391 -26.97 -45.56 -48.64
C LEU A 391 -26.33 -46.45 -47.57
N ASN A 392 -26.38 -47.77 -47.77
CA ASN A 392 -25.56 -48.72 -47.04
C ASN A 392 -24.10 -48.55 -47.49
N VAL A 393 -23.32 -47.78 -46.74
CA VAL A 393 -21.87 -47.65 -46.97
C VAL A 393 -21.17 -48.76 -46.19
N GLY A 394 -20.65 -49.76 -46.92
CA GLY A 394 -19.84 -50.83 -46.37
C GLY A 394 -18.51 -50.32 -45.82
N ALA A 395 -17.94 -51.06 -44.85
CA ALA A 395 -16.79 -50.68 -44.02
C ALA A 395 -15.49 -50.30 -44.78
N GLU A 396 -15.43 -50.52 -46.09
CA GLU A 396 -14.22 -50.34 -46.91
C GLU A 396 -13.88 -48.87 -47.24
N VAL A 397 -14.82 -47.93 -47.07
CA VAL A 397 -14.62 -46.51 -47.47
C VAL A 397 -13.88 -45.69 -46.39
N LEU A 398 -13.78 -46.20 -45.16
CA LEU A 398 -13.10 -45.50 -44.04
C LEU A 398 -11.56 -45.48 -44.18
N SER A 399 -10.99 -46.22 -45.13
CA SER A 399 -9.55 -46.29 -45.37
C SER A 399 -8.98 -45.06 -46.09
N LEU A 400 -9.82 -44.23 -46.72
CA LEU A 400 -9.40 -43.09 -47.55
C LEU A 400 -9.08 -41.81 -46.77
N PHE A 401 -9.39 -41.77 -45.47
CA PHE A 401 -9.15 -40.60 -44.60
C PHE A 401 -7.91 -40.75 -43.71
N ARG A 402 -6.91 -41.51 -44.14
CA ARG A 402 -5.61 -41.59 -43.44
C ARG A 402 -4.68 -40.51 -43.99
N PRO A 403 -4.28 -39.49 -43.21
CA PRO A 403 -3.40 -38.43 -43.70
C PRO A 403 -2.00 -39.00 -43.98
N SER A 404 -1.53 -38.89 -45.22
CA SER A 404 -0.17 -39.23 -45.60
C SER A 404 0.77 -38.08 -45.20
N SER A 405 1.71 -38.37 -44.31
CA SER A 405 2.90 -37.56 -44.07
C SER A 405 3.86 -37.69 -45.26
N GLN A 406 4.18 -36.57 -45.93
CA GLN A 406 5.55 -36.20 -46.36
C GLN A 406 5.62 -34.98 -47.32
N SER A 407 6.58 -34.11 -46.98
CA SER A 407 7.58 -33.44 -47.85
C SER A 407 7.27 -32.13 -48.63
N GLN A 408 7.99 -31.08 -48.18
CA GLN A 408 8.78 -30.05 -48.89
C GLN A 408 8.19 -29.25 -50.09
N ALA A 409 8.04 -27.93 -49.85
CA ALA A 409 8.47 -26.73 -50.62
C ALA A 409 8.45 -26.75 -52.17
N PRO A 410 8.05 -25.66 -52.88
CA PRO A 410 8.66 -24.32 -52.72
C PRO A 410 7.71 -23.11 -52.81
N ALA A 411 8.26 -21.97 -52.37
CA ALA A 411 7.66 -20.65 -52.38
C ALA A 411 7.35 -20.13 -53.79
N SER A 412 6.14 -19.59 -53.96
CA SER A 412 5.80 -18.62 -55.00
C SER A 412 4.92 -17.55 -54.38
N CYS A 413 5.51 -16.37 -54.19
CA CYS A 413 4.84 -15.15 -53.76
C CYS A 413 4.13 -14.50 -54.96
N ASP A 414 2.88 -14.88 -55.20
CA ASP A 414 1.99 -14.13 -56.09
C ASP A 414 1.31 -13.00 -55.33
N GLN A 415 1.60 -11.76 -55.76
CA GLN A 415 0.97 -10.55 -55.28
C GLN A 415 -0.50 -10.51 -55.70
N ASN A 416 -1.39 -10.95 -54.82
CA ASN A 416 -2.84 -10.85 -55.01
C ASN A 416 -3.37 -9.57 -54.32
N SER A 417 -3.21 -8.43 -54.97
CA SER A 417 -3.76 -7.13 -54.56
C SER A 417 -5.26 -7.02 -54.86
N ASN A 418 -6.04 -8.02 -54.44
CA ASN A 418 -7.50 -8.04 -54.58
C ASN A 418 -8.20 -8.51 -53.29
N LEU A 419 -7.76 -7.97 -52.16
CA LEU A 419 -8.52 -7.95 -50.90
C LEU A 419 -9.61 -6.87 -50.93
N SER A 420 -10.22 -6.64 -52.09
CA SER A 420 -11.36 -5.73 -52.18
C SER A 420 -12.59 -6.42 -51.58
N SER A 421 -13.07 -5.85 -50.48
CA SER A 421 -14.51 -5.71 -50.20
C SER A 421 -15.32 -6.98 -49.88
N LYS A 422 -14.83 -7.88 -49.02
CA LYS A 422 -15.65 -8.99 -48.47
C LYS A 422 -15.71 -9.11 -46.95
N LEU A 423 -15.21 -8.11 -46.21
CA LEU A 423 -15.32 -8.09 -44.75
C LEU A 423 -16.64 -7.48 -44.24
N LEU A 424 -17.39 -6.80 -45.11
CA LEU A 424 -18.70 -6.23 -44.76
C LEU A 424 -19.82 -6.98 -45.49
N PRO A 425 -20.95 -7.28 -44.82
CA PRO A 425 -22.12 -7.86 -45.47
C PRO A 425 -22.57 -6.99 -46.63
N SER A 426 -22.96 -7.59 -47.76
CA SER A 426 -23.45 -6.85 -48.94
C SER A 426 -24.74 -6.07 -48.69
N SER A 427 -25.38 -6.28 -47.54
CA SER A 427 -26.58 -5.57 -47.10
C SER A 427 -26.29 -4.32 -46.26
N HIS A 428 -25.02 -3.95 -46.04
CA HIS A 428 -24.69 -2.80 -45.21
C HIS A 428 -24.83 -1.50 -46.01
N GLU A 429 -25.82 -0.67 -45.69
CA GLU A 429 -25.95 0.67 -46.26
C GLU A 429 -24.85 1.59 -45.69
N ILE A 430 -24.29 2.46 -46.54
CA ILE A 430 -23.27 3.43 -46.14
C ILE A 430 -23.98 4.58 -45.44
N GLY A 431 -23.61 4.88 -44.19
CA GLY A 431 -24.14 6.02 -43.45
C GLY A 431 -23.84 7.39 -44.11
N PRO A 432 -24.58 8.45 -43.73
CA PRO A 432 -24.39 9.80 -44.30
C PRO A 432 -23.00 10.40 -43.99
N ASP A 433 -22.50 11.27 -44.87
CA ASP A 433 -21.30 12.09 -44.59
C ASP A 433 -21.66 13.16 -43.57
N MET A 434 -21.04 13.12 -42.40
CA MET A 434 -21.22 14.15 -41.38
C MET A 434 -19.89 14.51 -40.73
N ALA A 435 -19.82 15.75 -40.23
CA ALA A 435 -18.72 16.22 -39.41
C ALA A 435 -18.68 15.45 -38.07
N LEU A 436 -17.50 15.40 -37.44
CA LEU A 436 -17.29 14.62 -36.22
C LEU A 436 -18.11 15.12 -35.04
N ASP A 437 -18.33 16.43 -34.93
CA ASP A 437 -19.22 17.03 -33.95
C ASP A 437 -20.66 16.51 -34.09
N GLY A 438 -21.17 16.49 -35.32
CA GLY A 438 -22.48 15.94 -35.66
C GLY A 438 -22.58 14.44 -35.40
N PHE A 439 -21.51 13.70 -35.67
CA PHE A 439 -21.41 12.27 -35.35
C PHE A 439 -21.48 12.02 -33.84
N CYS A 440 -20.62 12.68 -33.06
CA CYS A 440 -20.60 12.55 -31.61
C CYS A 440 -21.93 12.97 -30.96
N ALA A 441 -22.57 14.04 -31.46
CA ALA A 441 -23.89 14.46 -31.00
C ALA A 441 -24.99 13.44 -31.35
N THR A 442 -24.96 12.87 -32.57
CA THR A 442 -25.95 11.89 -33.02
C THR A 442 -25.87 10.59 -32.21
N TYR A 443 -24.66 10.18 -31.81
CA TYR A 443 -24.40 8.95 -31.07
C TYR A 443 -24.18 9.15 -29.57
N ASN A 444 -24.38 10.38 -29.06
CA ASN A 444 -24.20 10.74 -27.66
C ASN A 444 -22.83 10.32 -27.09
N LEU A 445 -21.77 10.50 -27.89
CA LEU A 445 -20.39 10.24 -27.49
C LEU A 445 -19.85 11.38 -26.63
N SER A 446 -18.98 11.09 -25.66
CA SER A 446 -18.42 12.10 -24.77
C SER A 446 -17.47 13.05 -25.50
N ALA A 447 -17.31 14.26 -24.95
CA ALA A 447 -16.39 15.27 -25.49
C ALA A 447 -14.95 14.74 -25.59
N GLY A 448 -14.52 13.89 -24.66
CA GLY A 448 -13.20 13.26 -24.70
C GLY A 448 -12.97 12.37 -25.92
N ILE A 449 -14.02 11.74 -26.48
CA ILE A 449 -13.92 10.96 -27.73
C ILE A 449 -13.76 11.90 -28.93
N LEU A 450 -14.49 13.02 -28.95
CA LEU A 450 -14.34 14.04 -29.99
C LEU A 450 -12.93 14.63 -29.97
N ASP A 451 -12.41 14.96 -28.78
CA ASP A 451 -11.06 15.49 -28.61
C ASP A 451 -10.03 14.48 -29.11
N LYS A 452 -10.12 13.20 -28.71
CA LYS A 452 -9.22 12.14 -29.19
C LYS A 452 -9.26 11.99 -30.72
N LEU A 453 -10.44 12.01 -31.34
CA LEU A 453 -10.55 11.92 -32.80
C LEU A 453 -9.94 13.17 -33.47
N THR A 454 -10.15 14.35 -32.90
CA THR A 454 -9.60 15.60 -33.43
C THR A 454 -8.08 15.65 -33.27
N SER A 455 -7.53 15.19 -32.13
CA SER A 455 -6.10 15.09 -31.87
C SER A 455 -5.36 14.11 -32.80
N ASN A 456 -6.09 13.20 -33.45
CA ASN A 456 -5.55 12.27 -34.44
C ASN A 456 -5.83 12.74 -35.89
N ASP A 457 -6.08 14.04 -36.09
CA ASP A 457 -6.36 14.67 -37.39
C ASP A 457 -7.59 14.12 -38.14
N TYR A 458 -8.49 13.42 -37.44
CA TYR A 458 -9.78 13.08 -38.03
C TYR A 458 -10.62 14.35 -38.08
N THR A 459 -11.10 14.71 -39.27
CA THR A 459 -11.97 15.88 -39.49
C THR A 459 -13.40 15.49 -39.86
N HIS A 460 -13.61 14.28 -40.35
CA HIS A 460 -14.89 13.79 -40.86
C HIS A 460 -15.12 12.34 -40.43
N ALA A 461 -16.37 11.97 -40.13
CA ALA A 461 -16.75 10.62 -39.74
C ALA A 461 -16.80 9.63 -40.93
N ARG A 462 -16.05 9.89 -42.01
CA ARG A 462 -16.06 9.11 -43.27
C ARG A 462 -15.78 7.63 -43.07
N PHE A 463 -14.84 7.32 -42.19
CA PHE A 463 -14.44 5.96 -41.88
C PHE A 463 -15.40 5.24 -40.92
N LEU A 464 -16.23 6.01 -40.20
CA LEU A 464 -17.18 5.51 -39.20
C LEU A 464 -18.57 5.23 -39.77
N ARG A 465 -18.80 5.51 -41.06
CA ARG A 465 -20.10 5.31 -41.74
C ARG A 465 -20.54 3.85 -41.85
N TYR A 466 -19.63 2.92 -41.58
CA TYR A 466 -19.91 1.49 -41.55
C TYR A 466 -20.26 0.98 -40.14
N ILE A 467 -20.28 1.86 -39.13
CA ILE A 467 -20.72 1.52 -37.78
C ILE A 467 -22.23 1.76 -37.73
N HIS A 468 -23.02 0.69 -37.78
CA HIS A 468 -24.47 0.80 -37.63
C HIS A 468 -24.85 0.90 -36.15
N PRO A 469 -25.61 1.92 -35.74
CA PRO A 469 -25.99 2.15 -34.34
C PRO A 469 -27.16 1.28 -33.87
N GLN A 470 -27.34 0.07 -34.43
CA GLN A 470 -28.28 -0.87 -33.82
C GLN A 470 -27.60 -1.56 -32.64
N TRP A 471 -27.42 -0.80 -31.55
CA TRP A 471 -26.97 -1.27 -30.25
C TRP A 471 -27.85 -0.62 -29.19
#